data_AF-A0A6G2DE18-F1
#
_entry.id   AF-A0A6G2DE18-F1
#
_cell.length_a   1.000
_cell.length_b   1.000
_cell.length_c   1.000
_cell.angle_alpha   90.00
_cell.angle_beta   90.00
_cell.angle_gamma   90.00
#
_symmetry.space_group_name_H-M   'P 1'
#
loop_
_entity.id
_entity.type
_entity.pdbx_description
1 polymer ?
#
loop_
_entity_poly.entity_id
_entity_poly.type
_entity_poly.pdbx_seq_one_letter_code
_entity_poly.pdbx_strand_id
1 'polypeptide(L)'
;NTVTPLWEGYQAPGGWPDKYGKRNNKEDYAPLRELFGPIGKYYGNNGTGAYAVIWDNPLDTRTEVNYIALSMIDEFGISVYTHETTHVNDRAIYLGGYGRRSGTHAEAYAQGMLQTPVPSTWFDEYGALGINMTFYRPNDGNQWYITDPKTLKTREDIDNYMKGY
;
A
#
# COMPACT_ATOMS: atom_id res chain seq x y z
N ASN A 1 -14.77 2.94 -15.73
CA ASN A 1 -14.21 2.62 -14.39
C ASN A 1 -12.91 1.88 -14.59
N THR A 2 -11.81 2.41 -14.06
CA THR A 2 -10.51 1.73 -14.02
C THR A 2 -10.41 0.95 -12.71
N VAL A 3 -9.91 -0.28 -12.76
CA VAL A 3 -9.65 -1.13 -11.60
C VAL A 3 -8.15 -1.34 -11.51
N THR A 4 -7.56 -1.07 -10.36
CA THR A 4 -6.14 -1.28 -10.09
C THR A 4 -5.96 -2.62 -9.38
N PRO A 5 -5.36 -3.64 -10.03
CA PRO A 5 -5.07 -4.90 -9.37
C PRO A 5 -3.93 -4.74 -8.35
N LEU A 6 -3.98 -5.58 -7.33
CA LEU A 6 -2.92 -5.74 -6.34
C LEU A 6 -2.38 -7.16 -6.44
N TRP A 7 -1.08 -7.29 -6.66
CA TRP A 7 -0.39 -8.56 -6.81
C TRP A 7 0.48 -8.84 -5.59
N GLU A 8 0.40 -10.07 -5.09
CA GLU A 8 1.14 -10.50 -3.91
C GLU A 8 2.56 -10.95 -4.24
N GLY A 9 3.48 -10.74 -3.30
CA GLY A 9 4.89 -11.07 -3.48
C GLY A 9 5.21 -12.55 -3.50
N TYR A 10 6.34 -12.89 -4.10
CA TYR A 10 6.82 -14.28 -4.21
C TYR A 10 7.84 -14.64 -3.11
N GLN A 11 8.00 -13.80 -2.09
CA GLN A 11 8.72 -14.13 -0.86
C GLN A 11 7.92 -15.12 0.02
N ALA A 12 7.41 -16.18 -0.60
CA ALA A 12 6.68 -17.22 0.09
C ALA A 12 7.63 -18.12 0.90
N PRO A 13 7.12 -18.83 1.93
CA PRO A 13 7.89 -19.83 2.68
C PRO A 13 8.61 -20.78 1.72
N GLY A 14 9.91 -20.95 1.90
CA GLY A 14 10.76 -21.71 0.99
C GLY A 14 11.60 -20.86 0.03
N GLY A 15 11.45 -19.54 0.01
CA GLY A 15 12.27 -18.62 -0.77
C GLY A 15 11.69 -18.32 -2.16
N TRP A 16 12.40 -17.50 -2.94
CA TRP A 16 11.90 -16.99 -4.21
C TRP A 16 11.83 -18.08 -5.29
N PRO A 17 10.65 -18.41 -5.84
CA PRO A 17 10.52 -19.33 -6.97
C PRO A 17 10.95 -18.67 -8.30
N ASP A 18 11.28 -19.50 -9.30
CA ASP A 18 11.44 -19.03 -10.68
C ASP A 18 10.09 -18.70 -11.33
N LYS A 19 10.10 -18.16 -12.56
CA LYS A 19 8.88 -17.77 -13.29
C LYS A 19 7.89 -18.92 -13.58
N TYR A 20 8.30 -20.16 -13.39
CA TYR A 20 7.46 -21.36 -13.56
C TYR A 20 7.00 -21.95 -12.22
N GLY A 21 7.26 -21.25 -11.12
CA GLY A 21 6.95 -21.70 -9.77
C GLY A 21 7.93 -22.74 -9.23
N LYS A 22 9.08 -22.98 -9.87
CA LYS A 22 10.05 -23.99 -9.42
C LYS A 22 10.98 -23.43 -8.36
N ARG A 23 11.39 -24.31 -7.44
CA ARG A 23 12.38 -24.03 -6.39
C ARG A 23 13.39 -25.17 -6.30
N ASN A 24 14.67 -24.83 -6.16
CA ASN A 24 15.70 -25.84 -5.99
C ASN A 24 15.49 -26.61 -4.68
N ASN A 25 15.36 -27.94 -4.77
CA ASN A 25 15.20 -28.86 -3.64
C ASN A 25 14.02 -28.55 -2.71
N LYS A 26 12.95 -27.92 -3.24
CA LYS A 26 11.72 -27.61 -2.49
C LYS A 26 10.51 -27.83 -3.38
N GLU A 27 9.34 -27.89 -2.76
CA GLU A 27 8.08 -27.98 -3.50
C GLU A 27 7.86 -26.76 -4.40
N ASP A 28 7.21 -27.03 -5.54
CA ASP A 28 6.75 -26.00 -6.44
C ASP A 28 5.82 -25.01 -5.72
N TYR A 29 5.98 -23.73 -6.00
CA TYR A 29 5.05 -22.70 -5.55
C TYR A 29 3.84 -22.66 -6.49
N ALA A 30 2.81 -23.44 -6.14
CA ALA A 30 1.60 -23.61 -6.94
C ALA A 30 0.95 -22.29 -7.39
N PRO A 31 0.81 -21.23 -6.55
CA PRO A 31 0.23 -19.98 -7.00
C PRO A 31 0.95 -19.37 -8.21
N LEU A 32 2.29 -19.42 -8.25
CA LEU A 32 3.05 -18.91 -9.38
C LEU A 32 2.99 -19.84 -10.59
N ARG A 33 3.02 -21.15 -10.37
CA ARG A 33 2.90 -22.15 -11.45
C ARG A 33 1.55 -22.09 -12.15
N GLU A 34 0.47 -21.89 -11.41
CA GLU A 34 -0.91 -22.09 -11.89
C GLU A 34 -1.68 -20.80 -12.16
N LEU A 35 -1.29 -19.68 -11.53
CA LEU A 35 -1.97 -18.39 -11.71
C LEU A 35 -1.01 -17.32 -12.24
N PHE A 36 -0.08 -16.84 -11.40
CA PHE A 36 0.70 -15.64 -11.70
C PHE A 36 1.62 -15.80 -12.92
N GLY A 37 2.28 -16.96 -13.07
CA GLY A 37 3.15 -17.27 -14.20
C GLY A 37 2.38 -17.31 -15.53
N PRO A 38 1.30 -18.11 -15.64
CA PRO A 38 0.45 -18.16 -16.83
C PRO A 38 -0.12 -16.82 -17.29
N ILE A 39 -0.43 -15.90 -16.36
CA ILE A 39 -0.93 -14.56 -16.70
C ILE A 39 0.19 -13.51 -16.88
N GLY A 40 1.46 -13.93 -16.87
CA GLY A 40 2.61 -13.06 -17.10
C GLY A 40 2.90 -12.07 -15.96
N LYS A 41 2.47 -12.38 -14.73
CA LYS A 41 2.66 -11.54 -13.54
C LYS A 41 3.88 -11.88 -12.71
N TYR A 42 4.81 -12.69 -13.22
CA TYR A 42 6.09 -12.88 -12.56
C TYR A 42 6.93 -11.60 -12.54
N TYR A 43 7.53 -11.32 -11.39
CA TYR A 43 8.52 -10.28 -11.17
C TYR A 43 9.61 -10.83 -10.24
N GLY A 44 10.84 -10.33 -10.39
CA GLY A 44 11.96 -10.68 -9.52
C GLY A 44 11.98 -9.85 -8.24
N ASN A 45 12.77 -10.29 -7.27
CA ASN A 45 13.10 -9.44 -6.13
C ASN A 45 13.97 -8.27 -6.62
N ASN A 46 13.48 -7.05 -6.41
CA ASN A 46 14.13 -5.79 -6.80
C ASN A 46 14.66 -5.00 -5.58
N GLY A 47 14.63 -5.59 -4.38
CA GLY A 47 15.04 -4.95 -3.13
C GLY A 47 13.98 -4.03 -2.49
N THR A 48 12.80 -3.88 -3.09
CA THR A 48 11.71 -3.08 -2.51
C THR A 48 10.73 -3.94 -1.72
N GLY A 49 9.97 -3.31 -0.83
CA GLY A 49 8.89 -3.97 -0.09
C GLY A 49 7.65 -4.19 -0.95
N ALA A 50 7.17 -3.11 -1.57
CA ALA A 50 6.13 -3.05 -2.58
C ALA A 50 6.45 -1.88 -3.54
N TYR A 51 5.66 -1.70 -4.60
CA TYR A 51 5.63 -0.49 -5.42
C TYR A 51 4.38 -0.41 -6.30
N ALA A 52 3.95 0.82 -6.61
CA ALA A 52 2.95 1.12 -7.63
C ALA A 52 3.59 1.30 -9.02
N VAL A 53 3.07 0.59 -10.03
CA VAL A 53 3.35 0.84 -11.45
C VAL A 53 2.34 1.85 -11.96
N ILE A 54 2.80 3.03 -12.36
CA ILE A 54 1.95 4.14 -12.83
C ILE A 54 2.37 4.62 -14.22
N TRP A 55 1.40 5.12 -14.99
CA TRP A 55 1.57 5.57 -16.38
C TRP A 55 1.14 7.02 -16.55
N ASP A 56 1.59 7.72 -17.60
CA ASP A 56 1.27 9.15 -17.82
C ASP A 56 -0.23 9.45 -17.71
N ASN A 57 -1.09 8.59 -18.28
CA ASN A 57 -2.52 8.66 -18.04
C ASN A 57 -2.87 8.12 -16.63
N PRO A 58 -3.43 8.93 -15.71
CA PRO A 58 -3.77 8.49 -14.37
C PRO A 58 -4.91 7.46 -14.31
N LEU A 59 -5.64 7.26 -15.42
CA LEU A 59 -6.68 6.24 -15.53
C LEU A 59 -6.25 5.04 -16.39
N ASP A 60 -4.95 4.89 -16.68
CA ASP A 60 -4.42 3.78 -17.48
C ASP A 60 -4.71 2.43 -16.80
N THR A 61 -5.30 1.50 -17.53
CA THR A 61 -5.71 0.17 -17.04
C THR A 61 -4.54 -0.76 -16.77
N ARG A 62 -3.31 -0.37 -17.13
CA ARG A 62 -2.08 -1.09 -16.80
C ARG A 62 -1.49 -0.67 -15.44
N THR A 63 -2.11 0.29 -14.76
CA THR A 63 -1.70 0.70 -13.41
C THR A 63 -1.95 -0.44 -12.43
N GLU A 64 -1.00 -0.74 -11.56
CA GLU A 64 -1.09 -1.84 -10.59
C GLU A 64 -0.20 -1.62 -9.37
N VAL A 65 -0.46 -2.35 -8.29
CA VAL A 65 0.41 -2.41 -7.11
C VAL A 65 1.00 -3.80 -6.99
N ASN A 66 2.32 -3.89 -6.81
CA ASN A 66 3.03 -5.15 -6.64
C ASN A 66 3.67 -5.19 -5.25
N TYR A 67 3.24 -6.13 -4.41
CA TYR A 67 3.97 -6.52 -3.21
C TYR A 67 5.12 -7.42 -3.63
N ILE A 68 6.31 -7.19 -3.08
CA ILE A 68 7.52 -7.94 -3.44
C ILE A 68 7.96 -8.81 -2.26
N ALA A 69 8.39 -8.14 -1.19
CA ALA A 69 8.93 -8.77 0.01
C ALA A 69 7.96 -8.76 1.20
N LEU A 70 6.97 -7.86 1.14
CA LEU A 70 6.01 -7.64 2.22
C LEU A 70 4.77 -8.49 2.03
N SER A 71 4.18 -8.92 3.14
CA SER A 71 2.85 -9.53 3.16
C SER A 71 1.81 -8.47 2.81
N MET A 72 0.75 -8.86 2.10
CA MET A 72 -0.37 -7.97 1.82
C MET A 72 -1.41 -7.95 2.96
N ILE A 73 -1.46 -9.02 3.76
CA ILE A 73 -2.56 -9.29 4.70
C ILE A 73 -2.24 -8.99 6.16
N ASP A 74 -0.98 -8.70 6.50
CA ASP A 74 -0.63 -8.28 7.86
C ASP A 74 -0.82 -6.77 8.05
N GLU A 75 -0.72 -6.31 9.30
CA GLU A 75 -0.97 -4.92 9.66
C GLU A 75 -0.07 -3.94 8.89
N PHE A 76 1.21 -4.28 8.72
CA PHE A 76 2.14 -3.46 7.94
C PHE A 76 1.83 -3.50 6.45
N GLY A 77 1.45 -4.66 5.91
CA GLY A 77 0.97 -4.84 4.54
C GLY A 77 -0.24 -3.96 4.20
N ILE A 78 -1.14 -3.79 5.15
CA ILE A 78 -2.30 -2.90 5.02
C ILE A 78 -1.89 -1.41 5.14
N SER A 79 -0.87 -1.07 5.93
CA SER A 79 -0.26 0.27 5.89
C SER A 79 0.34 0.56 4.51
N VAL A 80 1.12 -0.38 3.98
CA VAL A 80 1.70 -0.33 2.63
C VAL A 80 0.60 -0.26 1.56
N TYR A 81 -0.53 -0.91 1.77
CA TYR A 81 -1.69 -0.78 0.87
C TYR A 81 -2.12 0.68 0.75
N THR A 82 -2.28 1.37 1.88
CA THR A 82 -2.66 2.80 1.88
C THR A 82 -1.59 3.71 1.28
N HIS A 83 -0.32 3.34 1.45
CA HIS A 83 0.81 4.03 0.84
C HIS A 83 0.80 3.91 -0.69
N GLU A 84 0.81 2.68 -1.22
CA GLU A 84 0.89 2.44 -2.66
C GLU A 84 -0.38 2.90 -3.38
N THR A 85 -1.55 2.75 -2.75
CA THR A 85 -2.79 3.31 -3.31
C THR A 85 -2.81 4.83 -3.28
N THR A 86 -2.10 5.49 -2.35
CA THR A 86 -1.88 6.94 -2.43
C THR A 86 -1.07 7.30 -3.65
N HIS A 87 0.01 6.58 -3.98
CA HIS A 87 0.77 6.84 -5.21
C HIS A 87 -0.05 6.69 -6.50
N VAL A 88 -1.04 5.81 -6.49
CA VAL A 88 -1.99 5.67 -7.60
C VAL A 88 -2.99 6.83 -7.61
N ASN A 89 -3.58 7.13 -6.46
CA ASN A 89 -4.77 7.99 -6.35
C ASN A 89 -4.46 9.49 -6.21
N ASP A 90 -3.27 9.89 -5.78
CA ASP A 90 -2.88 11.30 -5.67
C ASP A 90 -2.80 12.01 -7.04
N ARG A 91 -2.83 11.24 -8.13
CA ARG A 91 -2.78 11.74 -9.51
C ARG A 91 -4.14 12.16 -10.06
N ALA A 92 -5.24 11.63 -9.52
CA ALA A 92 -6.59 11.85 -10.05
C ALA A 92 -7.70 11.97 -9.01
N ILE A 93 -7.54 11.41 -7.80
CA ILE A 93 -8.63 11.28 -6.82
C ILE A 93 -8.33 12.10 -5.57
N TYR A 94 -7.24 11.80 -4.85
CA TYR A 94 -7.01 12.38 -3.51
C TYR A 94 -6.68 13.88 -3.55
N LEU A 95 -6.10 14.38 -4.65
CA LEU A 95 -5.70 15.78 -4.79
C LEU A 95 -6.68 16.59 -5.67
N GLY A 96 -7.96 16.19 -5.69
CA GLY A 96 -9.00 16.90 -6.44
C GLY A 96 -8.84 16.85 -7.96
N GLY A 97 -8.09 15.88 -8.49
CA GLY A 97 -7.88 15.69 -9.93
C GLY A 97 -6.76 16.50 -10.56
N TYR A 98 -6.08 17.37 -9.80
CA TYR A 98 -5.00 18.22 -10.33
C TYR A 98 -3.62 17.56 -10.31
N GLY A 99 -3.51 16.40 -9.65
CA GLY A 99 -2.24 15.72 -9.44
C GLY A 99 -1.37 16.39 -8.39
N ARG A 100 -0.12 15.92 -8.32
CA ARG A 100 0.89 16.37 -7.36
C ARG A 100 1.37 17.79 -7.67
N ARG A 101 1.76 18.52 -6.62
CA ARG A 101 2.46 19.81 -6.78
C ARG A 101 3.85 19.55 -7.39
N SER A 102 4.20 20.35 -8.40
CA SER A 102 5.54 20.28 -9.01
C SER A 102 6.64 20.53 -7.96
N GLY A 103 7.68 19.69 -7.99
CA GLY A 103 8.79 19.73 -7.04
C GLY A 103 8.53 19.03 -5.69
N THR A 104 7.32 18.54 -5.44
CA THR A 104 7.01 17.73 -4.26
C THR A 104 7.20 16.24 -4.56
N HIS A 105 7.96 15.54 -3.70
CA HIS A 105 8.22 14.11 -3.84
C HIS A 105 6.93 13.30 -3.64
N ALA A 106 6.76 12.19 -4.37
CA ALA A 106 5.56 11.35 -4.27
C ALA A 106 5.34 10.81 -2.83
N GLU A 107 6.42 10.42 -2.17
CA GLU A 107 6.42 9.94 -0.77
C GLU A 107 5.87 10.95 0.23
N ALA A 108 5.98 12.25 -0.04
CA ALA A 108 5.43 13.28 0.85
C ALA A 108 3.90 13.18 0.98
N TYR A 109 3.23 12.63 -0.02
CA TYR A 109 1.78 12.39 0.01
C TYR A 109 1.42 11.08 0.71
N ALA A 110 2.22 10.03 0.53
CA ALA A 110 2.01 8.74 1.17
C ALA A 110 2.47 8.77 2.63
N GLN A 111 3.78 8.62 2.88
CA GLN A 111 4.37 8.57 4.22
C GLN A 111 4.06 9.80 5.09
N GLY A 112 3.93 10.98 4.46
CA GLY A 112 3.75 12.24 5.18
C GLY A 112 2.29 12.63 5.46
N MET A 113 1.30 11.95 4.86
CA MET A 113 -0.10 12.37 4.98
C MET A 113 -1.13 11.24 4.90
N LEU A 114 -1.07 10.39 3.87
CA LEU A 114 -2.17 9.47 3.49
C LEU A 114 -1.77 7.99 3.60
N GLN A 115 -0.72 7.67 4.34
CA GLN A 115 -0.47 6.32 4.79
C GLN A 115 -1.09 6.13 6.18
N THR A 116 -1.83 5.05 6.38
CA THR A 116 -2.32 4.64 7.71
C THR A 116 -1.11 4.26 8.56
N PRO A 117 -0.82 4.98 9.65
CA PRO A 117 0.35 4.69 10.47
C PRO A 117 0.13 3.41 11.27
N VAL A 118 1.19 2.61 11.40
CA VAL A 118 1.19 1.38 12.18
C VAL A 118 2.50 1.28 12.96
N PRO A 119 2.51 0.70 14.18
CA PRO A 119 3.76 0.41 14.87
C PRO A 119 4.61 -0.53 14.01
N SER A 120 5.79 -0.06 13.60
CA SER A 120 6.66 -0.76 12.64
C SER A 120 8.12 -0.63 13.07
N THR A 121 8.91 -1.66 12.80
CA THR A 121 10.35 -1.68 13.06
C THR A 121 11.19 -1.13 11.91
N TRP A 122 10.59 -0.86 10.74
CA TRP A 122 11.31 -0.54 9.50
C TRP A 122 11.27 0.94 9.17
N PHE A 123 10.13 1.58 9.42
CA PHE A 123 9.89 3.01 9.25
C PHE A 123 8.97 3.45 10.39
N ASP A 124 9.54 4.18 11.35
CA ASP A 124 8.80 4.63 12.53
C ASP A 124 8.02 5.90 12.22
N GLU A 125 6.89 5.73 11.53
CA GLU A 125 5.90 6.79 11.29
C GLU A 125 4.86 6.85 12.41
N TYR A 126 4.88 5.89 13.34
CA TYR A 126 3.95 5.90 14.46
C TYR A 126 4.31 7.07 15.39
N GLY A 127 3.41 8.04 15.53
CA GLY A 127 3.60 9.29 16.27
C GLY A 127 3.89 10.51 15.43
N ALA A 128 4.16 10.33 14.15
CA ALA A 128 4.13 11.43 13.22
C ALA A 128 2.68 11.88 12.98
N LEU A 129 2.52 13.10 12.46
CA LEU A 129 1.23 13.55 11.97
C LEU A 129 0.73 12.57 10.90
N GLY A 130 -0.47 12.03 11.12
CA GLY A 130 -1.06 11.04 10.24
C GLY A 130 -2.51 10.75 10.60
N ILE A 131 -3.14 9.91 9.80
CA ILE A 131 -4.55 9.54 9.97
C ILE A 131 -4.70 8.03 9.81
N ASN A 132 -5.30 7.38 10.80
CA ASN A 132 -5.70 5.99 10.66
C ASN A 132 -6.93 5.90 9.77
N MET A 133 -6.78 5.39 8.55
CA MET A 133 -7.88 5.27 7.58
C MET A 133 -8.46 3.86 7.51
N THR A 134 -7.89 2.90 8.24
CA THR A 134 -8.14 1.47 7.97
C THR A 134 -8.61 0.69 9.18
N PHE A 135 -7.96 0.86 10.33
CA PHE A 135 -8.13 -0.05 11.46
C PHE A 135 -9.13 0.47 12.48
N TYR A 136 -9.89 -0.44 13.08
CA TYR A 136 -10.44 -0.18 14.41
C TYR A 136 -9.37 -0.45 15.46
N ARG A 137 -9.07 0.53 16.31
CA ARG A 137 -8.12 0.40 17.42
C ARG A 137 -8.78 0.78 18.76
N PRO A 138 -8.45 0.09 19.86
CA PRO A 138 -8.93 0.48 21.18
C PRO A 138 -8.37 1.86 21.59
N ASN A 139 -9.13 2.60 22.39
CA ASN A 139 -8.64 3.80 23.04
C ASN A 139 -8.00 3.44 24.40
N ASP A 140 -6.78 2.93 24.36
CA ASP A 140 -6.06 2.37 25.53
C ASP A 140 -4.92 3.26 26.04
N GLY A 141 -4.82 4.50 25.53
CA GLY A 141 -3.75 5.44 25.85
C GLY A 141 -2.49 5.29 25.00
N ASN A 142 -2.36 4.24 24.19
CA ASN A 142 -1.25 4.06 23.23
C ASN A 142 -1.66 4.36 21.78
N GLN A 143 -2.93 4.72 21.57
CA GLN A 143 -3.46 5.11 20.27
C GLN A 143 -3.38 6.63 20.09
N TRP A 144 -2.61 7.07 19.10
CA TRP A 144 -2.40 8.48 18.77
C TRP A 144 -3.29 8.97 17.62
N TYR A 145 -3.90 8.03 16.91
CA TYR A 145 -4.74 8.31 15.75
C TYR A 145 -6.21 8.06 16.06
N ILE A 146 -7.10 8.47 15.15
CA ILE A 146 -8.52 8.13 15.26
C ILE A 146 -8.71 6.61 15.44
N THR A 147 -9.55 6.23 16.40
CA THR A 147 -9.75 4.84 16.82
C THR A 147 -10.61 4.06 15.84
N ASP A 148 -11.64 4.71 15.28
CA ASP A 148 -12.49 4.12 14.24
C ASP A 148 -12.65 5.12 13.08
N PRO A 149 -11.98 4.88 11.92
CA PRO A 149 -12.09 5.76 10.76
C PRO A 149 -13.52 5.91 10.24
N LYS A 150 -14.42 4.96 10.52
CA LYS A 150 -15.84 5.03 10.09
C LYS A 150 -16.61 6.15 10.78
N THR A 151 -16.04 6.75 11.82
CA THR A 151 -16.60 7.94 12.47
C THR A 151 -16.39 9.21 11.65
N LEU A 152 -15.39 9.26 10.77
CA LEU A 152 -15.14 10.36 9.84
C LEU A 152 -16.04 10.21 8.60
N LYS A 153 -17.20 10.85 8.61
CA LYS A 153 -18.21 10.69 7.55
C LYS A 153 -18.24 11.86 6.58
N THR A 154 -17.73 13.01 7.01
CA THR A 154 -17.78 14.26 6.28
C THR A 154 -16.41 14.91 6.24
N ARG A 155 -16.25 15.87 5.32
CA ARG A 155 -15.06 16.73 5.29
C ARG A 155 -14.90 17.53 6.59
N GLU A 156 -16.00 17.92 7.21
CA GLU A 156 -15.99 18.65 8.48
C GLU A 156 -15.49 17.76 9.63
N ASP A 157 -15.85 16.47 9.66
CA ASP A 157 -15.32 15.53 10.65
C ASP A 157 -13.79 15.42 10.55
N ILE A 158 -13.28 15.30 9.31
CA ILE A 158 -11.84 15.24 9.04
C ILE A 158 -11.16 16.56 9.45
N ASP A 159 -11.74 17.70 9.08
CA ASP A 159 -11.18 19.03 9.43
C ASP A 159 -11.13 19.26 10.94
N ASN A 160 -12.19 18.90 11.66
CA ASN A 160 -12.25 18.98 13.12
C ASN A 160 -11.23 18.04 13.78
N TYR A 161 -11.10 16.80 13.28
CA TYR A 161 -10.10 15.85 13.77
C TYR A 161 -8.68 16.39 13.58
N MET A 162 -8.33 16.85 12.38
CA MET A 162 -6.98 17.32 12.07
C MET A 162 -6.60 18.61 12.82
N LYS A 163 -7.58 19.48 13.16
CA LYS A 163 -7.34 20.67 14.00
C LYS A 163 -7.18 20.36 15.48
N GLY A 164 -7.73 19.23 15.94
CA GLY A 164 -7.63 18.76 17.32
C GLY A 164 -6.50 17.76 17.56
N TYR A 165 -5.76 17.40 16.50
CA TYR A 165 -4.60 16.52 16.55
C TYR A 165 -3.43 17.16 17.32
#